data_AF-B7PIG2-F1
#
_entry.id   AF-B7PIG2-F1
#
_cell.length_a   1.000
_cell.length_b   1.000
_cell.length_c   1.000
_cell.angle_alpha   90.00
_cell.angle_beta   90.00
_cell.angle_gamma   90.00
#
_symmetry.space_group_name_H-M   'P 1'
#
loop_
_entity.id
_entity.type
_entity.pdbx_description
1 polymer ?
#
loop_
_entity_poly.entity_id
_entity_poly.type
_entity_poly.pdbx_seq_one_letter_code
_entity_poly.pdbx_strand_id
1 'polypeptide(L)'
;MPFWQQRLPGRQPILNAGNVSLPLIVVGLVFIPAGVAIFFSSNRLQEYQFDYTQCKRVNSNQTCASIIERDPRQSCVCLELIQLPEDFKEVVHIYYGLTKYYQNFRLYVQSRDDKQLLGEPHRSRSQCEPVARDGRTGYVYYPCGAIANSLFNDCLQ
;
A
#
# COMPACT_ATOMS: atom_id res chain seq x y z
N MET A 1 18.00 -31.20 39.73
CA MET A 1 17.31 -30.96 38.45
C MET A 1 18.28 -30.22 37.53
N PRO A 2 18.66 -30.77 36.36
CA PRO A 2 19.77 -30.27 35.54
C PRO A 2 19.57 -28.86 34.93
N PHE A 3 18.34 -28.32 34.99
CA PHE A 3 17.97 -26.99 34.48
C PHE A 3 18.60 -25.84 35.28
N TRP A 4 18.49 -25.86 36.62
CA TRP A 4 19.04 -24.80 37.49
C TRP A 4 20.57 -24.82 37.61
N GLN A 5 21.22 -25.88 37.12
CA GLN A 5 22.67 -26.05 37.13
C GLN A 5 23.32 -25.73 35.77
N GLN A 6 22.54 -25.31 34.76
CA GLN A 6 23.04 -24.99 33.41
C GLN A 6 23.89 -26.13 32.77
N ARG A 7 23.57 -27.40 33.04
CA ARG A 7 24.26 -28.59 32.49
C ARG A 7 23.42 -29.32 31.44
N LEU A 8 22.62 -28.59 30.69
CA LEU A 8 21.89 -29.16 29.58
C LEU A 8 22.88 -29.53 28.46
N PRO A 9 22.69 -30.67 27.77
CA PRO A 9 23.50 -31.01 26.62
C PRO A 9 23.31 -29.93 25.55
N GLY A 10 24.40 -29.25 25.20
CA GLY A 10 24.41 -28.17 24.22
C GLY A 10 25.48 -28.43 23.17
N ARG A 11 25.21 -28.04 21.93
CA ARG A 11 26.22 -28.02 20.87
C ARG A 11 26.76 -26.59 20.79
N GLN A 12 28.06 -26.43 21.00
CA GLN A 12 28.73 -25.13 20.91
C GLN A 12 29.55 -25.08 19.62
N PRO A 13 29.00 -24.56 18.51
CA PRO A 13 29.75 -24.49 17.26
C PRO A 13 30.83 -23.41 17.35
N ILE A 14 32.08 -23.79 17.12
CA ILE A 14 33.21 -22.86 17.02
C ILE A 14 33.31 -22.43 15.56
N LEU A 15 33.09 -21.14 15.31
CA LEU A 15 33.12 -20.54 13.97
C LEU A 15 34.57 -20.25 13.55
N ASN A 16 35.18 -21.20 12.84
CA ASN A 16 36.49 -21.05 12.21
C ASN A 16 36.34 -20.79 10.70
N ALA A 17 37.32 -20.12 10.09
CA ALA A 17 37.31 -19.78 8.66
C ALA A 17 37.02 -20.98 7.74
N GLY A 18 37.53 -22.17 8.07
CA GLY A 18 37.27 -23.40 7.31
C GLY A 18 35.87 -23.98 7.49
N ASN A 19 35.26 -23.83 8.68
CA ASN A 19 33.91 -24.35 8.94
C ASN A 19 32.82 -23.40 8.41
N VAL A 20 33.12 -22.10 8.31
CA VAL A 20 32.18 -21.07 7.85
C VAL A 20 32.19 -20.92 6.33
N SER A 21 33.30 -21.22 5.66
CA SER A 21 33.40 -21.10 4.20
C SER A 21 32.47 -22.07 3.46
N LEU A 22 32.34 -23.31 3.95
CA LEU A 22 31.52 -24.35 3.32
C LEU A 22 30.01 -23.99 3.24
N PRO A 23 29.33 -23.61 4.35
CA PRO A 23 27.93 -23.20 4.27
C PRO A 23 27.76 -21.92 3.43
N LEU A 24 28.72 -20.99 3.44
CA LEU A 24 28.65 -19.79 2.59
C LEU A 24 28.69 -20.13 1.10
N ILE A 25 29.53 -21.07 0.69
CA ILE A 25 29.59 -21.53 -0.71
C ILE A 25 28.27 -22.17 -1.13
N VAL A 26 27.69 -23.02 -0.28
CA VAL A 26 26.39 -23.66 -0.55
C VAL A 26 25.29 -22.62 -0.69
N VAL A 27 25.27 -21.64 0.21
CA VAL A 27 24.32 -20.52 0.18
C VAL A 27 24.48 -19.70 -1.12
N GLY A 28 25.72 -19.43 -1.54
CA GLY A 28 26.00 -18.77 -2.82
C GLY A 28 25.50 -19.57 -4.03
N LEU A 29 25.78 -20.87 -4.07
CA LEU A 29 25.33 -21.75 -5.16
C LEU A 29 23.81 -21.84 -5.28
N VAL A 30 23.05 -21.60 -4.20
CA VAL A 30 21.59 -21.56 -4.23
C VAL A 30 21.06 -20.17 -4.58
N PHE A 31 21.61 -19.11 -3.97
CA PHE A 31 21.09 -17.76 -4.19
C PHE A 31 21.48 -17.16 -5.53
N ILE A 32 22.62 -17.53 -6.12
CA ILE A 32 23.03 -17.06 -7.45
C ILE A 32 22.01 -17.47 -8.53
N PRO A 33 21.68 -18.76 -8.72
CA PRO A 33 20.70 -19.16 -9.75
C PRO A 33 19.29 -18.64 -9.43
N ALA A 34 18.89 -18.60 -8.16
CA ALA A 34 17.61 -18.01 -7.77
C ALA A 34 17.55 -16.51 -8.12
N GLY A 35 18.62 -15.76 -7.85
CA GLY A 35 18.74 -14.35 -8.21
C GLY A 35 18.70 -14.12 -9.72
N VAL A 36 19.40 -14.95 -10.51
CA VAL A 36 19.37 -14.90 -11.98
C VAL A 36 17.95 -15.16 -12.51
N ALA A 37 17.25 -16.16 -11.96
CA ALA A 37 15.88 -16.46 -12.35
C ALA A 37 14.92 -15.30 -12.06
N ILE A 38 15.00 -14.72 -10.85
CA ILE A 38 14.18 -13.57 -10.45
C ILE A 38 14.50 -12.34 -11.32
N PHE A 39 15.79 -12.05 -11.55
CA PHE A 39 16.21 -10.90 -12.37
C PHE A 39 15.68 -11.00 -13.79
N PHE A 40 15.78 -12.19 -14.40
CA PHE A 40 15.25 -12.42 -15.74
C PHE A 40 13.72 -12.29 -15.80
N SER A 41 13.02 -12.78 -14.77
CA SER A 41 11.57 -12.59 -14.65
C SER A 41 11.18 -11.13 -14.48
N SER A 42 11.95 -10.35 -13.70
CA SER A 42 11.68 -8.93 -13.45
C SER A 42 11.86 -8.07 -14.70
N ASN A 43 12.91 -8.33 -15.50
CA ASN A 43 13.17 -7.54 -16.72
C ASN A 43 12.16 -7.78 -17.84
N ARG A 44 11.32 -8.81 -17.73
CA ARG A 44 10.24 -9.08 -18.69
C ARG A 44 8.98 -8.28 -18.41
N LEU A 45 8.81 -7.79 -17.17
CA LEU A 45 7.67 -6.98 -16.80
C LEU A 45 7.84 -5.59 -17.41
N GLN A 46 6.91 -5.22 -18.29
CA GLN A 46 6.80 -3.87 -18.80
C GLN A 46 5.96 -3.07 -17.80
N GLU A 47 6.46 -1.90 -17.40
CA GLU A 47 5.78 -0.98 -16.51
C GLU A 47 5.77 0.40 -17.16
N TYR A 48 4.62 1.08 -17.12
CA TYR A 48 4.47 2.45 -17.58
C TYR A 48 3.76 3.26 -16.51
N GLN A 49 4.37 4.36 -16.08
CA GLN A 49 3.84 5.25 -15.06
C GLN A 49 3.57 6.63 -15.68
N PHE A 50 2.37 7.16 -15.44
CA PHE A 50 1.95 8.48 -15.86
C PHE A 50 1.46 9.29 -14.67
N ASP A 51 2.03 10.48 -14.46
CA ASP A 51 1.62 11.40 -13.40
C ASP A 51 0.61 12.42 -13.93
N TYR A 52 -0.63 12.34 -13.43
CA TYR A 52 -1.72 13.23 -13.80
C TYR A 52 -2.02 14.29 -12.73
N THR A 53 -1.13 14.53 -11.75
CA THR A 53 -1.38 15.49 -10.65
C THR A 53 -1.72 16.91 -11.13
N GLN A 54 -1.15 17.34 -12.26
CA GLN A 54 -1.38 18.67 -12.86
C GLN A 54 -2.37 18.64 -14.04
N CYS A 55 -3.26 17.64 -14.08
CA CYS A 55 -4.27 17.49 -15.12
C CYS A 55 -5.08 18.78 -15.33
N LYS A 56 -5.24 19.21 -16.57
CA LYS A 56 -6.06 20.38 -16.93
C LYS A 56 -7.48 19.97 -17.28
N ARG A 57 -8.44 20.77 -16.85
CA ARG A 57 -9.85 20.55 -17.21
C ARG A 57 -10.03 20.68 -18.72
N VAL A 58 -10.84 19.80 -19.31
CA VAL A 58 -11.21 19.89 -20.73
C VAL A 58 -11.78 21.28 -21.04
N ASN A 59 -11.31 21.90 -22.13
CA ASN A 59 -11.69 23.25 -22.59
C ASN A 59 -11.30 24.40 -21.65
N SER A 60 -10.36 24.20 -20.72
CA SER A 60 -9.82 25.26 -19.85
C SER A 60 -8.33 25.08 -19.58
N ASN A 61 -7.64 26.17 -19.26
CA ASN A 61 -6.23 26.15 -18.85
C ASN A 61 -6.04 25.99 -17.33
N GLN A 62 -7.12 25.75 -16.58
CA GLN A 62 -7.09 25.54 -15.13
C GLN A 62 -6.86 24.07 -14.78
N THR A 63 -6.07 23.83 -13.72
CA THR A 63 -5.82 22.49 -13.21
C THR A 63 -7.01 21.99 -12.38
N CYS A 64 -7.32 20.69 -12.46
CA CYS A 64 -8.40 20.10 -11.67
C CYS A 64 -8.16 20.25 -10.16
N ALA A 65 -6.91 20.18 -9.71
CA ALA A 65 -6.54 20.44 -8.31
C ALA A 65 -7.04 21.81 -7.82
N SER A 66 -6.86 22.87 -8.62
CA SER A 66 -7.27 24.22 -8.23
C SER A 66 -8.79 24.43 -8.18
N ILE A 67 -9.54 23.62 -8.93
CA ILE A 67 -11.01 23.67 -8.97
C ILE A 67 -11.57 22.96 -7.74
N ILE A 68 -11.07 21.76 -7.45
CA ILE A 68 -11.52 20.94 -6.32
C ILE A 68 -11.14 21.58 -4.97
N GLU A 69 -10.00 22.27 -4.90
CA GLU A 69 -9.59 23.01 -3.71
C GLU A 69 -10.57 24.15 -3.37
N ARG A 70 -11.18 24.79 -4.38
CA ARG A 70 -12.19 25.84 -4.18
C ARG A 70 -13.56 25.26 -3.87
N ASP A 71 -13.95 24.19 -4.57
CA ASP A 71 -15.24 23.54 -4.39
C ASP A 71 -15.12 22.01 -4.57
N PRO A 72 -15.09 21.24 -3.47
CA PRO A 72 -14.91 19.79 -3.53
C PRO A 72 -16.15 19.06 -4.10
N ARG A 73 -17.25 19.76 -4.36
CA ARG A 73 -18.46 19.17 -4.97
C ARG A 73 -18.44 19.23 -6.50
N GLN A 74 -17.51 19.99 -7.09
CA GLN A 74 -17.42 20.09 -8.54
C GLN A 74 -16.70 18.88 -9.12
N SER A 75 -17.30 18.27 -10.14
CA SER A 75 -16.64 17.27 -10.96
C SER A 75 -15.67 17.94 -11.95
N CYS A 76 -14.40 17.53 -11.92
CA CYS A 76 -13.43 17.92 -12.94
C CYS A 76 -13.08 16.71 -13.80
N VAL A 77 -13.25 16.85 -15.11
CA VAL A 77 -12.84 15.83 -16.09
C VAL A 77 -11.61 16.36 -16.81
N CYS A 78 -10.59 15.53 -16.91
CA CYS A 78 -9.38 15.81 -17.66
C CYS A 78 -9.08 14.69 -18.64
N LEU A 79 -8.45 15.03 -19.77
CA LEU A 79 -8.14 14.10 -20.85
C LEU A 79 -6.63 14.16 -21.08
N GLU A 80 -5.96 13.05 -20.83
CA GLU A 80 -4.52 12.91 -21.02
C GLU A 80 -4.26 11.83 -22.08
N LEU A 81 -3.47 12.17 -23.09
CA LEU A 81 -3.14 11.25 -24.17
C LEU A 81 -1.84 10.53 -23.82
N ILE A 82 -1.96 9.23 -23.53
CA ILE A 82 -0.83 8.38 -23.19
C ILE A 82 -0.30 7.70 -24.47
N GLN A 83 0.99 7.84 -24.73
CA GLN A 83 1.70 7.12 -25.79
C GLN A 83 2.54 6.01 -25.17
N LEU A 84 2.23 4.76 -25.54
CA LEU A 84 2.97 3.59 -25.08
C LEU A 84 4.20 3.38 -25.96
N PRO A 85 5.41 3.25 -25.39
CA PRO A 85 6.62 3.05 -26.16
C PRO A 85 6.68 1.66 -26.81
N GLU A 86 6.04 0.67 -26.20
CA GLU A 86 5.99 -0.72 -26.65
C GLU A 86 4.64 -1.34 -26.32
N ASP A 87 4.27 -2.39 -27.06
CA ASP A 87 3.05 -3.14 -26.84
C ASP A 87 3.19 -4.09 -25.64
N PHE A 88 2.21 -4.05 -24.73
CA PHE A 88 2.10 -4.99 -23.62
C PHE A 88 1.64 -6.36 -24.13
N LYS A 89 2.47 -7.37 -23.93
CA LYS A 89 2.25 -8.74 -24.46
C LYS A 89 1.29 -9.60 -23.63
N GLU A 90 1.07 -9.23 -22.37
CA GLU A 90 0.30 -10.00 -21.39
C GLU A 90 -0.86 -9.17 -20.81
N VAL A 91 -1.52 -9.69 -19.77
CA VAL A 91 -2.65 -9.02 -19.12
C VAL A 91 -2.19 -7.72 -18.47
N VAL A 92 -2.87 -6.62 -18.80
CA VAL A 92 -2.59 -5.30 -18.26
C VAL A 92 -3.35 -5.10 -16.95
N HIS A 93 -2.63 -4.66 -15.91
CA HIS A 93 -3.21 -4.24 -14.64
C HIS A 93 -3.01 -2.73 -14.48
N ILE A 94 -4.07 -2.03 -14.06
CA ILE A 94 -4.04 -0.59 -13.82
C ILE A 94 -3.99 -0.35 -12.32
N TYR A 95 -3.02 0.43 -11.88
CA TYR A 95 -2.84 0.83 -10.49
C TYR A 95 -2.82 2.36 -10.39
N TYR A 96 -3.43 2.90 -9.34
CA TYR A 96 -3.29 4.31 -8.98
C TYR A 96 -2.22 4.44 -7.88
N GLY A 97 -1.33 5.41 -8.05
CA GLY A 97 -0.25 5.70 -7.10
C GLY A 97 -0.48 7.02 -6.40
N LEU A 98 -0.51 7.01 -5.06
CA LEU A 98 -0.57 8.24 -4.26
C LEU A 98 0.79 8.50 -3.61
N THR A 99 1.30 9.72 -3.77
CA THR A 99 2.53 10.17 -3.10
C THR A 99 2.20 11.11 -1.96
N LYS A 100 3.05 11.16 -0.93
CA LYS A 100 2.89 12.02 0.27
C LYS A 100 1.59 11.79 1.04
N TYR A 101 1.02 10.59 0.97
CA TYR A 101 -0.16 10.18 1.71
C TYR A 101 0.18 9.08 2.72
N TYR A 102 0.16 9.41 4.01
CA TYR A 102 0.72 8.59 5.09
C TYR A 102 -0.32 7.66 5.74
N GLN A 103 -0.68 6.59 5.03
CA GLN A 103 -1.63 5.58 5.55
C GLN A 103 -1.09 4.77 6.74
N ASN A 104 0.23 4.75 6.95
CA ASN A 104 0.88 3.99 8.02
C ASN A 104 0.83 4.69 9.39
N PHE A 105 0.23 5.88 9.49
CA PHE A 105 0.10 6.57 10.77
C PHE A 105 -0.78 5.76 11.74
N ARG A 106 -0.27 5.47 12.95
CA ARG A 106 -0.92 4.54 13.90
C ARG A 106 -2.40 4.87 14.15
N LEU A 107 -2.73 6.14 14.42
CA LEU A 107 -4.13 6.54 14.69
C LEU A 107 -5.00 6.44 13.44
N TYR A 108 -4.44 6.65 12.25
CA TYR A 108 -5.15 6.47 10.99
C TYR A 108 -5.50 5.00 10.76
N VAL A 109 -4.54 4.10 10.96
CA VAL A 109 -4.75 2.64 10.84
C VAL A 109 -5.75 2.11 11.86
N GLN A 110 -5.73 2.65 13.08
CA GLN A 110 -6.66 2.29 14.15
C GLN A 110 -8.07 2.85 13.95
N SER A 111 -8.24 3.86 13.09
CA SER A 111 -9.53 4.53 12.86
C SER A 111 -10.43 3.74 11.91
N ARG A 112 -10.96 2.61 12.41
CA ARG A 112 -11.94 1.74 11.74
C ARG A 112 -12.71 0.89 12.75
N ASP A 113 -13.87 0.36 12.35
CA ASP A 113 -14.64 -0.62 13.12
C ASP A 113 -14.79 -1.90 12.31
N ASP A 114 -14.02 -2.93 12.66
CA ASP A 114 -14.01 -4.21 11.93
C ASP A 114 -15.37 -4.93 11.98
N LYS A 115 -16.13 -4.79 13.07
CA LYS A 115 -17.46 -5.41 13.19
C LYS A 115 -18.47 -4.74 12.26
N GLN A 116 -18.37 -3.43 12.13
CA GLN A 116 -19.20 -2.68 11.18
C GLN A 116 -18.92 -3.10 9.74
N LEU A 117 -17.64 -3.26 9.37
CA LEU A 117 -17.21 -3.70 8.04
C LEU A 117 -17.66 -5.14 7.72
N LEU A 118 -17.84 -5.97 8.74
CA LEU A 118 -18.44 -7.31 8.63
C LEU A 118 -19.98 -7.28 8.51
N GLY A 119 -20.61 -6.11 8.65
CA GLY A 119 -22.07 -5.96 8.60
C GLY A 119 -22.77 -6.15 9.95
N GLU A 120 -22.03 -6.26 11.06
CA GLU A 120 -22.62 -6.41 12.39
C GLU A 120 -23.01 -5.04 12.99
N PRO A 121 -24.17 -4.94 13.66
CA PRO A 121 -24.56 -3.72 14.35
C PRO A 121 -23.74 -3.54 15.64
N HIS A 122 -22.56 -2.91 15.52
CA HIS A 122 -21.70 -2.65 16.68
C HIS A 122 -21.92 -1.26 17.27
N ARG A 123 -22.08 -1.11 18.59
CA ARG A 123 -22.41 0.18 19.26
C ARG A 123 -21.23 0.93 19.86
N SER A 124 -20.14 0.26 20.20
CA SER A 124 -18.96 0.88 20.81
C SER A 124 -17.97 1.29 19.73
N ARG A 125 -17.77 2.60 19.52
CA ARG A 125 -17.10 3.13 18.31
C ARG A 125 -16.01 4.15 18.62
N SER A 126 -15.40 4.07 19.82
CA SER A 126 -14.32 4.98 20.24
C SER A 126 -13.09 4.91 19.32
N GLN A 127 -12.86 3.77 18.67
CA GLN A 127 -11.76 3.60 17.73
C GLN A 127 -11.93 4.42 16.44
N CYS A 128 -13.16 4.74 16.04
CA CYS A 128 -13.46 5.53 14.85
C CYS A 128 -13.37 7.05 15.08
N GLU A 129 -13.08 7.53 16.29
CA GLU A 129 -12.99 8.98 16.55
C GLU A 129 -11.82 9.62 15.79
N PRO A 130 -11.98 10.84 15.24
CA PRO A 130 -13.14 11.74 15.37
C PRO A 130 -14.28 11.46 14.37
N VAL A 131 -14.07 10.63 13.36
CA VAL A 131 -15.01 10.36 12.25
C VAL A 131 -15.94 9.19 12.54
N ALA A 132 -16.47 9.16 13.77
CA ALA A 132 -17.44 8.15 14.21
C ALA A 132 -18.89 8.58 13.97
N ARG A 133 -19.18 9.88 14.08
CA ARG A 133 -20.54 10.44 14.03
C ARG A 133 -20.56 11.80 13.36
N ASP A 134 -21.68 12.14 12.74
CA ASP A 134 -21.95 13.50 12.29
C ASP A 134 -22.26 14.39 13.49
N GLY A 135 -21.54 15.51 13.60
CA GLY A 135 -21.69 16.48 14.68
C GLY A 135 -23.01 17.25 14.64
N ARG A 136 -23.76 17.24 13.52
CA ARG A 136 -25.04 17.95 13.40
C ARG A 136 -26.24 17.06 13.69
N THR A 137 -26.28 15.88 13.10
CA THR A 137 -27.43 14.97 13.20
C THR A 137 -27.29 13.93 14.32
N GLY A 138 -26.07 13.66 14.79
CA GLY A 138 -25.79 12.57 15.72
C GLY A 138 -25.85 11.18 15.07
N TYR A 139 -26.10 11.09 13.76
CA TYR A 139 -26.05 9.84 13.03
C TYR A 139 -24.61 9.31 12.95
N VAL A 140 -24.49 8.00 12.87
CA VAL A 140 -23.20 7.31 12.81
C VAL A 140 -22.84 7.09 11.35
N TYR A 141 -21.58 7.34 11.00
CA TYR A 141 -21.08 7.06 9.66
C TYR A 141 -21.04 5.54 9.40
N TYR A 142 -21.52 5.14 8.22
CA TYR A 142 -21.44 3.76 7.74
C TYR A 142 -20.81 3.73 6.34
N PRO A 143 -19.57 3.26 6.20
CA PRO A 143 -18.58 2.90 7.25
C PRO A 143 -18.06 4.08 8.08
N CYS A 144 -17.65 3.86 9.34
CA CYS A 144 -16.93 4.87 10.15
C CYS A 144 -15.41 4.73 10.03
N GLY A 145 -14.68 5.80 10.37
CA GLY A 145 -13.23 5.77 10.44
C GLY A 145 -12.52 6.61 9.37
N ALA A 146 -11.29 7.03 9.68
CA ALA A 146 -10.51 7.92 8.82
C ALA A 146 -10.10 7.24 7.50
N ILE A 147 -9.95 5.91 7.53
CA ILE A 147 -9.62 5.10 6.36
C ILE A 147 -10.73 5.19 5.32
N ALA A 148 -11.98 4.97 5.74
CA ALA A 148 -13.11 5.01 4.82
C ALA A 148 -13.44 6.44 4.38
N ASN A 149 -13.25 7.43 5.26
CA ASN A 149 -13.52 8.84 4.94
C ASN A 149 -12.55 9.43 3.90
N SER A 150 -11.36 8.87 3.76
CA SER A 150 -10.36 9.32 2.77
C SER A 150 -10.10 8.30 1.67
N LEU A 151 -11.14 7.54 1.31
CA LEU A 151 -11.12 6.65 0.16
C LEU A 151 -10.83 7.46 -1.11
N PHE A 152 -9.92 6.93 -1.94
CA PHE A 152 -9.63 7.48 -3.26
C PHE A 152 -10.89 7.46 -4.14
N ASN A 153 -11.21 8.59 -4.77
CA ASN A 153 -12.48 8.81 -5.45
C ASN A 153 -12.35 9.29 -6.90
N ASP A 154 -11.17 9.24 -7.51
CA ASP A 154 -11.06 9.51 -8.95
C ASP A 154 -11.59 8.30 -9.74
N CYS A 155 -12.25 8.59 -10.86
CA CYS A 155 -12.68 7.58 -11.83
C CYS A 155 -11.74 7.62 -13.04
N LEU A 156 -11.06 6.51 -13.30
CA LEU A 156 -10.20 6.31 -14.47
C LEU A 156 -10.98 5.55 -15.54
N GLN A 157 -10.97 6.05 -16.78
CA GLN A 157 -11.68 5.47 -17.91
C GLN A 157 -10.75 5.33 -19.12
#